data_AF-A0A7J6THG3-F1
#
_entry.id   AF-A0A7J6THG3-F1
#
_cell.length_a   1.000
_cell.length_b   1.000
_cell.length_c   1.000
_cell.angle_alpha   90.00
_cell.angle_beta   90.00
_cell.angle_gamma   90.00
#
_symmetry.space_group_name_H-M   'P 1'
#
loop_
_entity.id
_entity.type
_entity.pdbx_description
1 polymer ?
#
loop_
_entity_poly.entity_id
_entity_poly.type
_entity_poly.pdbx_seq_one_letter_code
_entity_poly.pdbx_strand_id
1 'polypeptide(L)'
;MDSVLTYFVSCQNLDGISFIYVKRSGLYFVLTTQCNVSPMWAIELLNNMIKVIKDYCGVLNEESLRKNFVLVYEILDEMIDFGIPQTTNTEV
;
A
#
# COMPACT_ATOMS: atom_id res chain seq x y z
N MET A 1 7.86 22.35 5.30
CA MET A 1 6.66 22.40 6.17
C MET A 1 5.61 21.48 5.54
N ASP A 2 5.95 20.22 5.26
CA ASP A 2 5.22 19.41 4.24
C ASP A 2 4.96 17.97 4.67
N SER A 3 4.75 17.74 5.97
CA SER A 3 4.63 16.38 6.52
C SER A 3 3.35 16.13 7.32
N VAL A 4 2.37 17.05 7.31
CA VAL A 4 1.03 16.73 7.83
C VAL A 4 0.27 16.01 6.73
N LEU A 5 0.65 14.76 6.58
CA LEU A 5 0.02 13.73 5.79
C LEU A 5 -1.50 13.87 5.88
N THR A 6 -2.12 14.28 4.78
CA THR A 6 -3.55 14.15 4.59
C THR A 6 -3.89 12.66 4.54
N TYR A 7 -4.08 12.06 5.71
CA TYR A 7 -4.68 10.74 5.85
C TYR A 7 -6.20 10.91 5.75
N PHE A 8 -6.74 11.03 4.53
CA PHE A 8 -8.17 10.77 4.32
C PHE A 8 -8.36 9.26 4.45
N VAL A 9 -8.59 8.79 5.68
CA VAL A 9 -9.06 7.44 5.95
C VAL A 9 -10.56 7.47 5.74
N SER A 10 -11.03 6.96 4.60
CA SER A 10 -12.43 6.55 4.49
C SER A 10 -12.44 5.05 4.72
N CYS A 11 -12.63 4.63 5.98
CA CYS A 11 -13.03 3.25 6.25
C CYS A 11 -14.53 3.12 5.95
N GLN A 12 -14.86 2.79 4.70
CA GLN A 12 -16.23 2.45 4.38
C GLN A 12 -16.42 0.97 4.69
N ASN A 13 -17.38 0.66 5.56
CA ASN A 13 -17.86 -0.70 5.76
C ASN A 13 -19.08 -0.86 4.86
N LEU A 14 -18.91 -1.54 3.73
CA LEU A 14 -20.00 -1.90 2.83
C LEU A 14 -20.14 -3.42 2.87
N ASP A 15 -21.31 -3.93 3.23
CA ASP A 15 -21.63 -5.36 3.25
C ASP A 15 -20.65 -6.24 4.06
N GLY A 16 -20.05 -5.69 5.13
CA GLY A 16 -19.08 -6.39 5.98
C GLY A 16 -17.64 -6.35 5.47
N ILE A 17 -17.37 -5.62 4.38
CA ILE A 17 -16.03 -5.41 3.82
C ILE A 17 -15.55 -4.00 4.20
N SER A 18 -14.41 -3.92 4.86
CA SER A 18 -13.75 -2.66 5.17
C SER A 18 -12.82 -2.27 4.03
N PHE A 19 -13.02 -1.07 3.48
CA PHE A 19 -12.15 -0.46 2.47
C PHE A 19 -11.23 0.55 3.15
N ILE A 20 -9.93 0.44 2.95
CA ILE A 20 -8.93 1.36 3.51
C ILE A 20 -8.07 1.85 2.36
N TYR A 21 -7.85 3.15 2.24
CA TYR A 21 -7.00 3.67 1.18
C TYR A 21 -6.02 4.73 1.67
N VAL A 22 -4.92 4.88 0.94
CA VAL A 22 -3.91 5.91 1.14
C VAL A 22 -3.61 6.57 -0.20
N LYS A 23 -3.60 7.90 -0.23
CA LYS A 23 -3.24 8.69 -1.41
C LYS A 23 -1.78 9.15 -1.34
N ARG A 24 -0.99 8.86 -2.36
CA ARG A 24 0.40 9.31 -2.51
C ARG A 24 0.68 9.67 -3.97
N SER A 25 1.29 10.83 -4.21
CA SER A 25 1.70 11.28 -5.55
C SER A 25 0.58 11.21 -6.62
N GLY A 26 -0.67 11.48 -6.23
CA GLY A 26 -1.84 11.40 -7.13
C GLY A 26 -2.40 9.99 -7.36
N LEU A 27 -1.75 8.95 -6.82
CA LEU A 27 -2.19 7.56 -6.90
C LEU A 27 -2.96 7.15 -5.64
N TYR A 28 -3.91 6.24 -5.80
CA TYR A 28 -4.70 5.65 -4.72
C TYR A 28 -4.29 4.19 -4.52
N PHE A 29 -3.80 3.89 -3.32
CA PHE A 29 -3.52 2.53 -2.88
C PHE A 29 -4.65 2.09 -1.95
N VAL A 30 -5.30 0.98 -2.28
CA VAL A 30 -6.50 0.51 -1.59
C VAL A 30 -6.26 -0.90 -1.07
N LEU A 31 -6.65 -1.14 0.18
CA LEU A 31 -6.68 -2.43 0.84
C LEU A 31 -8.12 -2.73 1.23
N THR A 32 -8.57 -3.95 0.93
CA THR A 32 -9.90 -4.44 1.27
C THR A 32 -9.76 -5.61 2.22
N THR A 33 -10.45 -5.57 3.36
CA THR A 33 -10.47 -6.68 4.31
C THR A 33 -11.91 -7.08 4.62
N GLN A 34 -12.16 -8.38 4.70
CA GLN A 34 -13.44 -8.94 5.15
C GLN A 34 -13.48 -9.14 6.67
N CYS A 35 -12.31 -9.04 7.31
CA CYS A 35 -12.14 -9.15 8.76
C CYS A 35 -11.96 -7.77 9.37
N ASN A 36 -12.39 -7.59 10.62
CA ASN A 36 -12.18 -6.36 11.36
C ASN A 36 -10.69 -6.25 11.76
N VAL A 37 -9.91 -5.53 10.94
CA VAL A 37 -8.48 -5.27 11.20
C VAL A 37 -8.32 -3.84 11.70
N SER A 38 -7.37 -3.62 12.60
CA SER A 38 -7.06 -2.26 13.06
C SER A 38 -6.70 -1.38 11.86
N PRO A 39 -7.40 -0.24 11.66
CA PRO A 39 -7.11 0.66 10.53
C PRO A 39 -5.66 1.15 10.53
N MET A 40 -5.06 1.27 11.71
CA MET A 40 -3.66 1.70 11.84
C MET A 40 -2.68 0.70 11.23
N TRP A 41 -2.91 -0.59 11.47
CA TRP A 41 -2.10 -1.67 10.92
C TRP A 41 -2.18 -1.71 9.39
N ALA A 42 -3.39 -1.57 8.84
CA ALA A 42 -3.58 -1.55 7.39
C ALA A 42 -2.89 -0.35 6.73
N ILE A 43 -2.89 0.81 7.40
CA ILE A 43 -2.19 2.02 6.94
C ILE A 43 -0.67 1.81 6.99
N GLU A 44 -0.15 1.23 8.07
CA GLU A 44 1.28 0.93 8.20
C GLU A 44 1.75 -0.02 7.10
N LEU A 45 0.97 -1.08 6.85
CA LEU A 45 1.21 -2.03 5.78
C LEU A 45 1.21 -1.35 4.40
N LEU A 46 0.20 -0.54 4.09
CA LEU A 46 0.14 0.21 2.83
C LEU A 46 1.32 1.19 2.68
N ASN A 47 1.72 1.89 3.75
CA ASN A 47 2.87 2.79 3.68
C ASN A 47 4.18 2.01 3.48
N ASN A 48 4.34 0.84 4.10
CA ASN A 48 5.50 -0.01 3.89
C ASN A 48 5.59 -0.48 2.43
N MET A 49 4.48 -0.97 1.85
CA MET A 49 4.42 -1.33 0.43
C MET A 49 4.79 -0.16 -0.48
N ILE A 50 4.23 1.02 -0.25
CA ILE A 50 4.54 2.21 -1.06
C ILE A 50 6.02 2.58 -0.96
N LYS A 51 6.63 2.41 0.23
CA LYS A 51 8.06 2.66 0.43
C LYS A 51 8.90 1.69 -0.39
N VAL A 52 8.64 0.38 -0.29
CA VAL A 52 9.36 -0.64 -1.07
C VAL A 52 9.20 -0.39 -2.57
N ILE A 53 7.97 -0.20 -3.06
CA ILE A 53 7.71 0.09 -4.48
C ILE A 53 8.48 1.35 -4.94
N LYS A 54 8.54 2.39 -4.09
CA LYS A 54 9.31 3.60 -4.38
C LYS A 54 10.82 3.35 -4.40
N ASP A 55 11.34 2.53 -3.49
CA ASP A 55 12.76 2.22 -3.41
C ASP A 55 13.22 1.41 -4.64
N TYR A 56 12.39 0.48 -5.14
CA TYR A 56 12.67 -0.28 -6.36
C TYR A 56 12.44 0.52 -7.65
N CYS A 57 11.36 1.30 -7.74
CA CYS A 57 11.03 2.09 -8.94
C CYS A 57 11.77 3.44 -9.01
N GLY A 58 12.40 3.88 -7.92
CA GLY A 58 13.04 5.18 -7.72
C GLY A 58 12.06 6.35 -7.57
N VAL A 59 11.14 6.51 -8.52
CA VAL A 59 10.14 7.59 -8.54
C VAL A 59 8.73 7.01 -8.61
N LEU A 60 7.90 7.34 -7.62
CA LEU A 60 6.50 6.94 -7.55
C LEU A 60 5.61 7.87 -8.40
N ASN A 61 5.56 7.60 -9.70
CA ASN A 61 4.69 8.27 -10.68
C ASN A 61 3.91 7.22 -11.49
N GLU A 62 2.78 7.62 -12.07
CA GLU A 62 1.94 6.74 -12.89
C GLU A 62 2.71 6.12 -14.08
N GLU A 63 3.55 6.92 -14.75
CA GLU A 63 4.34 6.44 -15.90
C GLU A 63 5.39 5.40 -15.48
N SER A 64 6.05 5.60 -14.32
CA SER A 64 7.04 4.67 -13.79
C SER A 64 6.40 3.33 -13.40
N LEU A 65 5.25 3.36 -12.74
CA LEU A 65 4.51 2.14 -12.39
C LEU A 65 4.02 1.41 -13.63
N ARG A 66 3.58 2.14 -14.67
CA ARG A 66 3.13 1.54 -15.93
C ARG A 66 4.27 0.84 -16.68
N LYS A 67 5.49 1.40 -16.66
CA LYS A 67 6.68 0.80 -17.29
C LYS A 67 7.19 -0.42 -16.50
N ASN A 68 7.10 -0.38 -15.18
CA ASN A 68 7.61 -1.43 -14.28
C ASN A 68 6.49 -2.32 -13.72
N PHE A 69 5.39 -2.46 -14.44
CA PHE A 69 4.19 -3.16 -13.94
C PHE A 69 4.53 -4.57 -13.46
N VAL A 70 5.33 -5.34 -14.22
CA VAL A 70 5.76 -6.69 -13.85
C VAL A 70 6.49 -6.70 -12.49
N LEU A 71 7.46 -5.81 -12.30
CA LEU A 71 8.22 -5.70 -11.05
C LEU A 71 7.32 -5.36 -9.86
N VAL A 72 6.33 -4.48 -10.06
CA VAL A 72 5.37 -4.14 -9.00
C VAL A 72 4.55 -5.35 -8.58
N TYR A 73 4.13 -6.23 -9.51
CA TYR A 73 3.43 -7.47 -9.15
C TYR A 73 4.33 -8.46 -8.42
N GLU A 74 5.60 -8.60 -8.81
CA GLU A 74 6.56 -9.47 -8.12
C GLU A 74 6.75 -9.02 -6.67
N ILE A 75 6.95 -7.71 -6.45
CA ILE A 75 7.06 -7.14 -5.10
C ILE A 75 5.78 -7.35 -4.31
N LEU A 76 4.60 -7.17 -4.92
CA LEU A 76 3.33 -7.38 -4.23
C LEU A 76 3.12 -8.83 -3.78
N ASP A 77 3.53 -9.80 -4.62
CA ASP A 77 3.47 -11.22 -4.29
C ASP A 77 4.46 -11.60 -3.17
N GLU A 78 5.63 -10.96 -3.15
CA GLU A 78 6.62 -11.14 -2.08
C GLU A 78 6.16 -10.51 -0.74
N MET A 79 5.53 -9.33 -0.79
CA MET A 79 5.08 -8.61 0.40
C MET A 79 3.79 -9.18 0.99
N ILE A 80 2.94 -9.84 0.20
CA ILE A 80 1.67 -10.39 0.64
C ILE A 80 1.51 -11.82 0.14
N ASP A 81 1.70 -12.79 1.05
CA ASP A 81 1.42 -14.19 0.77
C ASP A 81 0.05 -14.58 1.35
N PHE A 82 -0.87 -15.03 0.49
CA PHE A 82 -2.26 -15.39 0.85
C PHE A 82 -3.03 -14.34 1.68
N GLY A 83 -2.73 -13.05 1.53
CA GLY A 83 -3.38 -11.97 2.28
C GLY A 83 -2.79 -11.73 3.68
N ILE A 84 -1.71 -12.42 4.03
CA ILE A 84 -0.91 -12.14 5.23
C ILE A 84 0.33 -11.38 4.77
N PRO A 85 0.59 -10.18 5.31
CA PRO A 85 1.81 -9.48 4.96
C PRO A 85 3.01 -10.24 5.51
N GLN A 86 3.90 -10.61 4.62
CA GLN A 86 5.19 -11.18 4.98
C GLN A 86 6.16 -10.01 5.19
N THR A 87 6.94 -10.09 6.27
CA THR A 87 7.93 -9.07 6.58
C THR A 87 9.08 -9.21 5.58
N THR A 88 9.03 -8.49 4.46
CA THR A 88 10.21 -8.27 3.63
C THR A 88 11.13 -7.31 4.38
N ASN A 89 11.97 -7.86 5.24
CA ASN A 89 13.06 -7.14 5.86
C ASN A 89 13.99 -6.67 4.73
N THR A 90 13.93 -5.39 4.35
CA THR A 90 15.02 -4.76 3.58
C THR A 90 16.18 -4.52 4.54
N GLU A 91 16.84 -5.60 4.98
CA GLU A 91 18.10 -5.53 5.72
C GLU A 91 19.26 -5.67 4.74
N VAL A 92 19.91 -4.54 4.46
CA VAL A 92 21.37 -4.38 4.38
C VAL A 92 21.77 -3.04 4.96
#